data_AF-A0AAV0E174-F1
#
_entry.id   AF-A0AAV0E174-F1
#
_cell.length_a   1.000
_cell.length_b   1.000
_cell.length_c   1.000
_cell.angle_alpha   90.00
_cell.angle_beta   90.00
_cell.angle_gamma   90.00
#
_symmetry.space_group_name_H-M   'P 1'
#
loop_
_entity.id
_entity.type
_entity.pdbx_description
1 polymer ?
#
loop_
_entity_poly.entity_id
_entity_poly.type
_entity_poly.pdbx_seq_one_letter_code
_entity_poly.pdbx_strand_id
1 'polypeptide(L)'
;MVSLKNTLSMRVLIVVLIVVSTSWWWRHTMGDEQPQQEECATVKALISACSSFVMYGLPDPIPGSPCCVAMLSLSNLADSTDNRQNVCRCMMDLITTYNPNATSIATLPGFCGVSLGFIIDPNTDCEYIG
;
A
#
# COMPACT_ATOMS: atom_id res chain seq x y z
N MET A 1 -40.82 -36.42 -12.64
CA MET A 1 -39.93 -35.24 -12.70
C MET A 1 -40.54 -34.06 -11.91
N VAL A 2 -40.55 -34.08 -10.58
CA VAL A 2 -40.87 -32.89 -9.75
C VAL A 2 -40.20 -33.04 -8.38
N SER A 3 -38.87 -32.88 -8.29
CA SER A 3 -38.17 -32.65 -7.01
C SER A 3 -36.73 -32.19 -7.23
N LEU A 4 -36.54 -31.03 -7.87
CA LEU A 4 -35.22 -30.38 -7.94
C LEU A 4 -35.30 -28.84 -8.03
N LYS A 5 -36.49 -28.28 -8.30
CA LYS A 5 -36.71 -26.83 -8.36
C LYS A 5 -36.93 -26.15 -7.01
N ASN A 6 -37.18 -26.90 -5.93
CA ASN A 6 -37.61 -26.32 -4.64
C ASN A 6 -36.47 -26.10 -3.61
N THR A 7 -35.28 -26.68 -3.82
CA THR A 7 -34.13 -26.52 -2.90
C THR A 7 -33.28 -25.29 -3.26
N LEU A 8 -33.36 -24.82 -4.50
CA LEU A 8 -32.60 -23.65 -4.99
C LEU A 8 -33.16 -22.33 -4.45
N SER A 9 -34.49 -22.18 -4.43
CA SER A 9 -35.15 -20.94 -3.95
C SER A 9 -34.96 -20.72 -2.45
N MET A 10 -34.93 -21.78 -1.66
CA MET A 10 -34.80 -21.70 -0.19
C MET A 10 -33.37 -21.32 0.23
N ARG A 11 -32.34 -21.77 -0.51
CA ARG A 11 -30.94 -21.37 -0.28
C ARG A 11 -30.69 -19.91 -0.66
N VAL A 12 -31.31 -19.42 -1.74
CA VAL A 12 -31.19 -18.02 -2.17
C VAL A 12 -31.83 -17.07 -1.15
N LEU A 13 -33.01 -17.41 -0.62
CA LEU A 13 -33.68 -16.61 0.40
C LEU A 13 -32.87 -16.48 1.71
N ILE A 14 -32.22 -17.57 2.15
CA ILE A 14 -31.36 -17.54 3.34
C ILE A 14 -30.15 -16.62 3.15
N VAL A 15 -29.51 -16.66 1.97
CA VAL A 15 -28.37 -15.78 1.65
C VAL A 15 -28.78 -14.30 1.60
N VAL A 16 -29.93 -13.99 0.98
CA VAL A 16 -30.44 -12.61 0.91
C VAL A 16 -30.78 -12.08 2.31
N LEU A 17 -31.35 -12.90 3.19
CA LEU A 17 -31.67 -12.50 4.56
C LEU A 17 -30.43 -12.24 5.40
N ILE A 18 -29.35 -13.02 5.24
CA ILE A 18 -28.05 -12.77 5.91
C ILE A 18 -27.43 -11.45 5.41
N VAL A 19 -27.50 -11.17 4.11
CA VAL A 19 -26.96 -9.91 3.53
C VAL A 19 -27.78 -8.68 3.97
N VAL A 20 -29.11 -8.80 4.10
CA VAL A 20 -29.98 -7.69 4.52
C VAL A 20 -29.96 -7.46 6.03
N SER A 21 -29.82 -8.52 6.83
CA SER A 21 -29.70 -8.37 8.30
C SER A 21 -28.32 -7.90 8.74
N THR A 22 -27.27 -8.19 7.97
CA THR A 22 -25.94 -7.61 8.21
C THR A 22 -25.85 -6.13 7.81
N SER A 23 -26.76 -5.60 6.98
CA SER A 23 -26.71 -4.22 6.44
C SER A 23 -26.68 -3.10 7.49
N TRP A 24 -27.11 -3.36 8.73
CA TRP A 24 -27.11 -2.36 9.82
C TRP A 24 -25.88 -2.48 10.74
N TRP A 25 -25.04 -3.49 10.56
CA TRP A 25 -23.83 -3.74 11.37
C TRP A 25 -22.55 -3.31 10.64
N TRP A 26 -22.61 -3.05 9.33
CA TRP A 26 -21.50 -2.48 8.55
C TRP A 26 -21.29 -0.98 8.77
N ARG A 27 -22.12 -0.31 9.57
CA ARG A 27 -21.95 1.12 9.90
C ARG A 27 -21.06 1.36 11.13
N HIS A 28 -20.57 0.30 11.80
CA HIS A 28 -19.82 0.42 13.07
C HIS A 28 -18.47 -0.31 13.09
N THR A 29 -17.97 -0.79 11.95
CA THR A 29 -16.54 -1.16 11.78
C THR A 29 -15.79 0.07 11.28
N MET A 30 -15.71 1.11 12.12
CA MET A 30 -14.69 2.14 12.01
C MET A 30 -13.43 1.59 12.69
N GLY A 31 -12.45 1.28 11.86
CA GLY A 31 -11.20 0.62 12.21
C GLY A 31 -10.70 -0.01 10.92
N ASP A 32 -9.95 0.77 10.15
CA ASP A 32 -9.30 0.36 8.92
C ASP A 32 -8.26 -0.71 9.26
N GLU A 33 -8.68 -1.97 9.31
CA GLU A 33 -7.78 -3.10 9.14
C GLU A 33 -7.90 -3.52 7.68
N GLN A 34 -7.44 -2.65 6.76
CA GLN A 34 -7.11 -3.12 5.43
C GLN A 34 -5.93 -4.08 5.57
N PRO A 35 -6.01 -5.29 4.98
CA PRO A 35 -4.86 -6.17 4.93
C PRO A 35 -3.71 -5.39 4.28
N GLN A 36 -2.53 -5.42 4.91
CA GLN A 36 -1.27 -4.73 4.55
C GLN A 36 -0.89 -4.78 3.04
N GLN A 37 -1.56 -5.65 2.28
CA GLN A 37 -1.41 -5.84 0.86
C GLN A 37 -2.01 -4.72 0.00
N GLU A 38 -3.07 -4.04 0.46
CA GLU A 38 -3.70 -2.96 -0.32
C GLU A 38 -2.90 -1.65 -0.23
N GLU A 39 -2.37 -1.32 0.95
CA GLU A 39 -1.57 -0.10 1.14
C GLU A 39 -0.23 -0.14 0.40
N CYS A 40 0.42 -1.31 0.33
CA CYS A 40 1.62 -1.46 -0.49
C CYS A 40 1.35 -1.29 -1.99
N ALA A 41 0.12 -1.51 -2.46
CA ALA A 41 -0.23 -1.24 -3.86
C ALA A 41 -0.13 0.26 -4.16
N THR A 42 -0.56 1.12 -3.23
CA THR A 42 -0.41 2.58 -3.33
C THR A 42 1.06 2.99 -3.33
N VAL A 43 1.88 2.46 -2.42
CA VAL A 43 3.33 2.72 -2.38
C VAL A 43 3.99 2.33 -3.70
N LYS A 44 3.68 1.14 -4.22
CA LYS A 44 4.17 0.64 -5.51
C LYS A 44 3.75 1.53 -6.68
N ALA A 45 2.50 1.99 -6.68
CA ALA A 45 1.99 2.90 -7.71
C ALA A 45 2.73 4.25 -7.67
N LEU A 46 2.98 4.82 -6.50
CA LEU A 46 3.73 6.07 -6.37
C LEU A 46 5.18 5.92 -6.86
N ILE A 47 5.84 4.82 -6.51
CA ILE A 47 7.22 4.55 -6.95
C ILE A 47 7.31 4.28 -8.46
N SER A 48 6.24 3.77 -9.08
CA SER A 48 6.21 3.54 -10.54
C SER A 48 6.41 4.82 -11.35
N ALA A 49 6.02 5.99 -10.81
CA ALA A 49 6.28 7.30 -11.41
C ALA A 49 7.78 7.64 -11.49
N CYS A 50 8.62 6.89 -10.77
CA CYS A 50 10.07 7.02 -10.72
C CYS A 50 10.81 5.87 -11.41
N SER A 51 10.09 5.05 -12.19
CA SER A 51 10.61 3.81 -12.79
C SER A 51 11.94 3.97 -13.52
N SER A 52 12.18 5.06 -14.26
CA SER A 52 13.46 5.29 -14.95
C SER A 52 14.64 5.34 -13.97
N PHE A 53 14.53 6.11 -12.89
CA PHE A 53 15.58 6.19 -11.88
C PHE A 53 15.68 4.88 -11.10
N VAL A 54 14.56 4.25 -10.76
CA VAL A 54 14.55 2.95 -10.08
C VAL A 54 15.28 1.90 -10.91
N MET A 55 15.05 1.84 -12.22
CA MET A 55 15.62 0.80 -13.09
C MET A 55 17.07 1.07 -13.52
N TYR A 56 17.44 2.33 -13.70
CA TYR A 56 18.72 2.70 -14.32
C TYR A 56 19.63 3.54 -13.41
N GLY A 57 19.11 4.01 -12.27
CA GLY A 57 19.81 4.95 -11.37
C GLY A 57 19.97 6.35 -11.96
N LEU A 58 19.42 6.64 -13.13
CA LEU A 58 19.62 7.87 -13.90
C LEU A 58 18.40 8.14 -14.80
N PRO A 59 18.12 9.41 -15.16
CA PRO A 59 18.68 10.62 -14.55
C PRO A 59 18.14 10.81 -13.12
N ASP A 60 18.86 11.59 -12.32
CA ASP A 60 18.44 11.92 -10.95
C ASP A 60 17.06 12.62 -10.95
N PRO A 61 16.15 12.25 -10.04
CA PRO A 61 14.87 12.91 -9.89
C PRO A 61 15.06 14.38 -9.50
N ILE A 62 14.42 15.28 -10.25
CA ILE A 62 14.48 16.72 -9.98
C ILE A 62 13.23 17.14 -9.19
N PRO A 63 13.34 18.00 -8.16
CA PRO A 63 12.17 18.56 -7.48
C PRO A 63 11.15 19.17 -8.45
N GLY A 64 9.87 18.88 -8.24
CA GLY A 64 8.78 19.28 -9.14
C GLY A 64 8.52 18.35 -10.33
N SER A 65 9.40 17.37 -10.58
CA SER A 65 9.10 16.29 -11.54
C SER A 65 7.93 15.41 -11.07
N PRO A 66 7.24 14.70 -11.98
CA PRO A 66 6.16 13.77 -11.60
C PRO A 66 6.60 12.72 -10.56
N CYS A 67 7.85 12.24 -10.67
CA CYS A 67 8.43 11.33 -9.68
C CYS A 67 8.49 11.97 -8.28
N CYS A 68 9.02 13.19 -8.17
CA CYS A 68 9.10 13.86 -6.87
C CYS A 68 7.76 14.33 -6.31
N VAL A 69 6.78 14.64 -7.18
CA VAL A 69 5.40 14.86 -6.74
C VAL A 69 4.81 13.57 -6.15
N ALA A 70 5.08 12.41 -6.74
CA ALA A 70 4.66 11.13 -6.17
C ALA A 70 5.36 10.82 -4.84
N MET A 71 6.63 11.19 -4.68
CA MET A 71 7.34 11.04 -3.39
C MET A 71 6.78 11.95 -2.31
N LEU A 72 6.36 13.17 -2.65
CA LEU A 72 5.65 14.03 -1.72
C LEU A 72 4.34 13.38 -1.27
N SER A 73 3.56 12.80 -2.19
CA SER A 73 2.36 12.03 -1.83
C SER A 73 2.67 10.84 -0.93
N LEU A 74 3.81 10.16 -1.14
CA LEU A 74 4.25 9.06 -0.28
C LEU A 74 4.57 9.53 1.15
N SER A 75 5.18 10.72 1.30
CA SER A 75 5.40 11.32 2.62
C SER A 75 4.11 11.72 3.32
N ASN A 76 3.11 12.21 2.58
CA ASN A 76 1.78 12.48 3.12
C ASN A 76 1.06 11.19 3.55
N LEU A 77 1.31 10.07 2.87
CA LEU A 77 0.79 8.78 3.31
C LEU A 77 1.42 8.38 4.65
N ALA A 78 2.69 8.68 4.87
CA ALA A 78 3.46 8.37 6.08
C ALA A 78 3.28 9.41 7.22
N ASP A 79 2.10 9.99 7.37
CA ASP A 79 1.81 11.08 8.32
C ASP A 79 1.65 10.61 9.78
N SER A 80 1.12 9.41 9.98
CA SER A 80 0.95 8.76 11.29
C SER A 80 2.02 7.70 11.55
N THR A 81 2.19 7.31 12.81
CA THR A 81 3.12 6.24 13.21
C THR A 81 2.75 4.93 12.51
N ASP A 82 1.48 4.52 12.57
CA ASP A 82 1.01 3.29 11.92
C ASP A 82 1.31 3.35 10.40
N ASN A 83 0.95 4.46 9.74
CA ASN A 83 1.22 4.60 8.31
C ASN A 83 2.71 4.58 7.98
N ARG A 84 3.58 5.18 8.81
CA ARG A 84 5.04 5.12 8.62
C ARG A 84 5.53 3.69 8.68
N GLN A 85 5.06 2.90 9.63
CA GLN A 85 5.43 1.49 9.75
C GLN A 85 4.96 0.69 8.52
N ASN A 86 3.74 0.95 8.04
CA ASN A 86 3.20 0.31 6.84
C ASN A 86 4.01 0.69 5.58
N VAL A 87 4.28 1.98 5.36
CA VAL A 87 5.12 2.47 4.24
C VAL A 87 6.53 1.89 4.33
N CYS A 88 7.12 1.82 5.53
CA CYS A 88 8.42 1.19 5.74
C CYS A 88 8.42 -0.27 5.28
N ARG A 89 7.46 -1.07 5.76
CA ARG A 89 7.37 -2.49 5.37
C ARG A 89 7.25 -2.66 3.85
N CYS A 90 6.45 -1.81 3.19
CA CYS A 90 6.32 -1.82 1.73
C CYS A 90 7.62 -1.44 1.01
N MET A 91 8.35 -0.43 1.50
CA MET A 91 9.64 -0.04 0.95
C MET A 91 10.70 -1.14 1.09
N MET A 92 10.72 -1.85 2.23
CA MET A 92 11.63 -2.98 2.45
C MET A 92 11.30 -4.17 1.54
N ASP A 93 10.01 -4.50 1.36
CA ASP A 93 9.55 -5.51 0.40
C ASP A 93 10.02 -5.18 -1.03
N LEU A 94 9.93 -3.90 -1.40
CA LEU A 94 10.40 -3.43 -2.71
C LEU A 94 11.91 -3.56 -2.87
N ILE A 95 12.69 -3.17 -1.87
CA ILE A 95 14.15 -3.28 -1.91
C ILE A 95 14.59 -4.73 -2.05
N THR A 96 13.99 -5.63 -1.28
CA THR A 96 14.30 -7.06 -1.34
C THR A 96 13.89 -7.68 -2.67
N THR A 97 12.73 -7.30 -3.22
CA THR A 97 12.25 -7.75 -4.54
C THR A 97 13.12 -7.22 -5.68
N TYR A 98 13.54 -5.95 -5.62
CA TYR A 98 14.32 -5.26 -6.64
C TYR A 98 15.78 -5.08 -6.20
N ASN A 99 16.40 -6.15 -5.71
CA ASN A 99 17.74 -6.12 -5.14
C ASN A 99 18.83 -5.39 -5.97
N PRO A 100 18.96 -5.55 -7.30
CA PRO A 100 19.97 -4.78 -8.07
C PRO A 100 19.72 -3.27 -8.07
N ASN A 101 18.50 -2.86 -7.75
CA ASN A 101 18.04 -1.47 -7.76
C ASN A 101 17.77 -0.93 -6.34
N ALA A 102 18.13 -1.69 -5.30
CA ALA A 102 17.90 -1.34 -3.90
C ALA A 102 18.41 0.06 -3.56
N THR A 103 19.62 0.40 -4.00
CA THR A 103 20.24 1.72 -3.80
C THR A 103 19.43 2.84 -4.46
N SER A 104 18.95 2.63 -5.68
CA SER A 104 18.13 3.61 -6.40
C SER A 104 16.80 3.85 -5.68
N ILE A 105 16.17 2.80 -5.16
CA ILE A 105 14.92 2.92 -4.38
C ILE A 105 15.18 3.64 -3.04
N ALA A 106 16.23 3.26 -2.32
CA ALA A 106 16.56 3.80 -1.00
C ALA A 106 16.94 5.29 -1.04
N THR A 107 17.62 5.73 -2.10
CA THR A 107 18.07 7.13 -2.24
C THR A 107 17.00 8.06 -2.82
N LEU A 108 15.92 7.50 -3.37
CA LEU A 108 14.90 8.21 -4.12
C LEU A 108 14.22 9.35 -3.34
N PRO A 109 13.80 9.17 -2.06
CA PRO A 109 13.23 10.27 -1.29
C PRO A 109 14.22 11.42 -1.10
N GLY A 110 15.51 11.11 -0.93
CA GLY A 110 16.58 12.09 -0.73
C GLY A 110 16.77 13.01 -1.93
N PHE A 111 16.77 12.48 -3.16
CA PHE A 111 16.84 13.28 -4.38
C PHE A 111 15.65 14.25 -4.53
N CYS A 112 14.48 13.83 -4.05
CA CYS A 112 13.28 14.66 -4.06
C CYS A 112 13.16 15.61 -2.86
N GLY A 113 14.13 15.63 -1.94
CA GLY A 113 14.08 16.44 -0.72
C GLY A 113 12.97 16.02 0.25
N VAL A 114 12.55 14.75 0.19
CA VAL A 114 11.45 14.19 0.98
C VAL A 114 12.01 13.39 2.15
N SER A 115 11.45 13.61 3.34
CA SER A 115 11.70 12.78 4.53
C SER A 115 10.46 11.97 4.87
N LEU A 116 10.63 10.67 5.08
CA LEU A 116 9.56 9.75 5.51
C LEU A 116 9.52 9.55 7.03
N GLY A 117 10.40 10.23 7.78
CA GLY A 117 10.54 10.03 9.23
C GLY A 117 11.35 8.79 9.63
N PHE A 118 11.87 8.03 8.66
CA PHE A 118 12.77 6.89 8.87
C PHE A 118 13.77 6.78 7.71
N ILE A 119 14.81 5.97 7.90
CA ILE A 119 15.81 5.68 6.88
C ILE A 119 15.38 4.42 6.12
N ILE A 120 15.53 4.44 4.80
CA ILE A 120 15.27 3.27 3.97
C ILE A 120 16.56 2.46 3.82
N ASP A 121 16.70 1.37 4.58
CA ASP A 121 17.84 0.44 4.54
C ASP A 121 17.35 -1.01 4.70
N PRO A 122 17.95 -2.02 4.05
CA PRO A 122 17.54 -3.43 4.19
C PRO A 122 17.47 -3.97 5.63
N ASN A 123 18.16 -3.34 6.59
CA ASN A 123 18.18 -3.72 8.00
C ASN A 123 17.29 -2.81 8.87
N THR A 124 16.48 -1.96 8.26
CA THR A 124 15.55 -1.08 8.98
C THR A 124 14.48 -1.91 9.65
N ASP A 125 14.37 -1.79 10.97
CA ASP A 125 13.30 -2.39 11.73
C ASP A 125 12.07 -1.47 11.72
N CYS A 126 11.06 -1.84 10.93
CA CYS A 126 9.85 -1.05 10.77
C CYS A 126 8.94 -1.06 12.01
N GLU A 127 9.17 -1.92 13.01
CA GLU A 127 8.33 -2.02 14.22
C GLU A 127 8.61 -0.87 15.20
N TYR A 128 9.80 -0.29 15.15
CA TYR A 128 10.24 0.76 16.08
C TYR A 128 10.21 2.18 15.47
N ILE A 129 9.50 2.37 14.36
CA ILE A 129 9.30 3.69 13.77
C ILE A 129 8.18 4.42 14.53
N GLY A 130 8.49 5.61 15.02
CA GLY A 130 7.62 6.50 15.81
C GLY A 130 7.00 7.62 14.99
#